data_AF-A0A8S8YNW7-F1
#
_entry.id   AF-A0A8S8YNW7-F1
#
_cell.length_a   1.000
_cell.length_b   1.000
_cell.length_c   1.000
_cell.angle_alpha   90.00
_cell.angle_beta   90.00
_cell.angle_gamma   90.00
#
_symmetry.space_group_name_H-M   'P 1'
#
loop_
_entity.id
_entity.type
_entity.pdbx_description
1 polymer ?
#
loop_
_entity_poly.entity_id
_entity_poly.type
_entity_poly.pdbx_seq_one_letter_code
_entity_poly.pdbx_strand_id
1 'polypeptide(L)'
;MTNRTRTLSLAMICLMLFSTTLVHAASINTFANGNSDVEIELRDQGSWNDDLTGGISMPAGETVNAAGLIVGTAHSEHNDVQTIDSSLVANGEIWNSIYNGGMTQYSASSDFTVDEESLQLTSLGYGADFESSNDGWTAGPEQGLAPLTANWAHDMGDNNVLTQGCGVGDWCWGTDFENPDYTANLPDGEFEMTLTSPSFFVHPGKADMSFRSFHSLFYRAAGTNQYYYDDCAYVAVKNSTNNVDFQNAVFAPFDIGSTTGISSGDGFHQLGTSTNQVPSGRCNHLGSNGPQAGDYVLAGNGTTSSNSPGGWSNIEIDLSQHSGRFVQLVFIHEVNPRQGNFPVEMMNAGWYIDGVRVGDPPPCSGPRYIEFLCSTSLRPAWVPRWLRFAQS
;
A
#
# COMPACT_ATOMS: atom_id res chain seq x y z
N MET A 1 34.15 55.35 32.38
CA MET A 1 32.69 55.14 32.45
C MET A 1 32.04 54.89 31.06
N THR A 2 32.77 54.41 30.05
CA THR A 2 32.28 54.27 28.66
C THR A 2 32.21 52.83 28.13
N ASN A 3 32.65 51.82 28.91
CA ASN A 3 32.63 50.40 28.50
C ASN A 3 31.46 49.58 29.07
N ARG A 4 30.63 50.14 29.98
CA ARG A 4 29.55 49.39 30.65
C ARG A 4 28.20 49.48 29.90
N THR A 5 28.00 50.55 29.11
CA THR A 5 26.78 50.79 28.33
C THR A 5 26.75 50.01 27.00
N ARG A 6 27.89 49.76 26.34
CA ARG A 6 27.94 48.99 25.09
C ARG A 6 27.68 47.48 25.28
N THR A 7 28.06 46.91 26.41
CA THR A 7 27.86 45.48 26.74
C THR A 7 26.41 45.18 27.14
N LEU A 8 25.72 46.13 27.79
CA LEU A 8 24.30 46.03 28.12
C LEU A 8 23.40 46.12 26.88
N SER A 9 23.75 46.94 25.89
CA SER A 9 22.98 47.05 24.64
C SER A 9 23.14 45.82 23.73
N LEU A 10 24.34 45.22 23.65
CA LEU A 10 24.54 43.99 22.89
C LEU A 10 23.83 42.78 23.53
N ALA A 11 23.81 42.72 24.87
CA ALA A 11 23.10 41.67 25.61
C ALA A 11 21.56 41.77 25.45
N MET A 12 20.99 42.98 25.41
CA MET A 12 19.56 43.17 25.13
C MET A 12 19.16 42.78 23.70
N ILE A 13 20.00 43.08 22.70
CA ILE A 13 19.71 42.73 21.30
C ILE A 13 19.78 41.21 21.08
N CYS A 14 20.74 40.52 21.72
CA CYS A 14 20.77 39.06 21.73
C CYS A 14 19.58 38.45 22.48
N LEU A 15 19.16 39.01 23.62
CA LEU A 15 18.00 38.50 24.37
C LEU A 15 16.68 38.65 23.58
N MET A 16 16.55 39.73 22.79
CA MET A 16 15.40 39.95 21.90
C MET A 16 15.38 39.01 20.68
N LEU A 17 16.55 38.65 20.13
CA LEU A 17 16.69 37.72 19.00
C LEU A 17 16.44 36.24 19.39
N PHE A 18 16.71 35.85 20.64
CA PHE A 18 16.40 34.51 21.14
C PHE A 18 14.97 34.38 21.72
N SER A 19 14.24 35.48 21.93
CA SER A 19 12.86 35.47 22.43
C SER A 19 11.77 35.35 21.35
N THR A 20 12.11 35.39 20.06
CA THR A 20 11.14 35.31 18.95
C THR A 20 11.08 33.97 18.22
N THR A 21 11.79 32.93 18.68
CA THR A 21 11.82 31.61 18.02
C THR A 21 11.13 30.49 18.78
N LEU A 22 10.26 30.80 19.74
CA LEU A 22 9.30 29.84 20.27
C LEU A 22 7.90 30.42 20.12
N VAL A 23 7.37 30.25 18.92
CA VAL A 23 5.94 30.37 18.64
C VAL A 23 5.24 29.25 19.41
N HIS A 24 4.49 29.61 20.44
CA HIS A 24 3.12 29.11 20.63
C HIS A 24 2.30 30.30 21.12
N ALA A 25 1.32 30.67 20.32
CA ALA A 25 0.52 31.88 20.49
C ALA A 25 -0.30 31.84 21.79
N ALA A 26 -0.15 32.89 22.60
CA ALA A 26 -1.22 33.39 23.45
C ALA A 26 -1.00 34.90 23.65
N SER A 27 -1.58 35.72 22.77
CA SER A 27 -1.66 37.18 23.00
C SER A 27 -2.97 37.51 23.70
N ILE A 28 -2.88 37.81 24.99
CA ILE A 28 -3.97 38.44 25.76
C ILE A 28 -3.73 39.95 25.69
N ASN A 29 -4.59 40.69 24.97
CA ASN A 29 -4.58 42.14 25.04
C ASN A 29 -5.69 42.64 25.97
N THR A 30 -5.23 43.10 27.14
CA THR A 30 -5.86 43.98 28.15
C THR A 30 -6.77 43.36 29.21
N PHE A 31 -6.35 43.50 30.48
CA PHE A 31 -7.24 43.62 31.64
C PHE A 31 -7.11 45.04 32.20
N ALA A 32 -8.23 45.75 32.26
CA ALA A 32 -8.34 47.13 32.71
C ALA A 32 -8.79 47.19 34.18
N ASN A 33 -8.03 46.60 35.11
CA ASN A 33 -8.45 46.62 36.52
C ASN A 33 -7.28 46.32 37.48
N GLY A 34 -6.26 47.18 37.47
CA GLY A 34 -5.49 47.67 38.63
C GLY A 34 -5.02 46.76 39.78
N ASN A 35 -5.10 45.43 39.69
CA ASN A 35 -4.66 44.51 40.74
C ASN A 35 -3.21 44.11 40.53
N SER A 36 -2.45 44.00 41.63
CA SER A 36 -1.00 43.76 41.62
C SER A 36 -0.58 42.30 41.51
N ASP A 37 -1.53 41.36 41.60
CA ASP A 37 -1.25 39.93 41.46
C ASP A 37 -2.35 39.24 40.63
N VAL A 38 -1.92 38.38 39.71
CA VAL A 38 -2.76 37.46 38.94
C VAL A 38 -2.24 36.06 39.23
N GLU A 39 -3.07 35.22 39.84
CA GLU A 39 -2.78 33.80 39.96
C GLU A 39 -3.11 33.14 38.61
N ILE A 40 -2.07 32.78 37.87
CA ILE A 40 -2.19 32.00 36.64
C ILE A 40 -2.05 30.53 37.03
N GLU A 41 -3.18 29.85 37.23
CA GLU A 41 -3.20 28.40 37.30
C GLU A 41 -2.99 27.85 35.89
N LEU A 42 -1.75 27.48 35.57
CA LEU A 42 -1.46 26.66 34.40
C LEU A 42 -1.95 25.25 34.73
N ARG A 43 -3.16 24.93 34.31
CA ARG A 43 -3.63 23.55 34.35
C ARG A 43 -2.79 22.74 33.37
N ASP A 44 -2.15 21.73 33.91
CA ASP A 44 -1.46 20.70 33.13
C ASP A 44 -2.41 20.20 32.04
N GLN A 45 -1.96 20.25 30.78
CA GLN A 45 -2.66 19.56 29.69
C GLN A 45 -2.42 18.07 29.88
N GLY A 46 -3.13 17.47 30.84
CA GLY A 46 -3.16 16.03 30.99
C GLY A 46 -3.53 15.39 29.65
N SER A 47 -2.87 14.29 29.30
CA SER A 47 -3.31 13.45 28.20
C SER A 47 -4.63 12.78 28.61
N TRP A 48 -5.75 13.27 28.08
CA TRP A 48 -7.08 12.72 28.33
C TRP A 48 -7.38 11.59 27.35
N ASN A 49 -6.60 10.51 27.44
CA ASN A 49 -6.84 9.31 26.65
C ASN A 49 -7.71 8.34 27.46
N ASP A 50 -8.87 7.98 26.91
CA ASP A 50 -9.60 6.78 27.29
C ASP A 50 -9.36 5.71 26.23
N ASP A 51 -8.40 4.83 26.51
CA ASP A 51 -8.00 3.75 25.60
C ASP A 51 -9.08 2.65 25.46
N LEU A 52 -10.18 2.71 26.22
CA LEU A 52 -11.23 1.69 26.21
C LEU A 52 -12.52 2.15 25.53
N THR A 53 -12.85 3.44 25.55
CA THR A 53 -14.09 3.96 24.93
C THR A 53 -13.88 5.08 23.92
N GLY A 54 -12.67 5.62 23.77
CA GLY A 54 -12.37 6.72 22.85
C GLY A 54 -13.04 8.05 23.21
N GLY A 55 -13.66 8.15 24.38
CA GLY A 55 -14.36 9.34 24.85
C GLY A 55 -13.44 10.34 25.54
N ILE A 56 -13.51 11.61 25.15
CA ILE A 56 -12.85 12.71 25.86
C ILE A 56 -13.87 13.35 26.81
N SER A 57 -13.63 13.26 28.13
CA SER A 57 -14.48 13.88 29.16
C SER A 57 -13.88 15.20 29.63
N MET A 58 -14.62 16.30 29.50
CA MET A 58 -14.17 17.63 29.92
C MET A 58 -14.90 18.11 31.18
N PRO A 59 -14.22 18.79 32.12
CA PRO A 59 -14.86 19.42 33.26
C PRO A 59 -15.87 20.50 32.85
N ALA A 60 -16.91 20.69 33.66
CA ALA A 60 -17.90 21.72 33.43
C ALA A 60 -17.25 23.12 33.45
N GLY A 61 -17.37 23.86 32.34
CA GLY A 61 -16.86 25.23 32.19
C GLY A 61 -15.79 25.41 31.13
N GLU A 62 -15.29 24.33 30.51
CA GLU A 62 -14.35 24.39 29.38
C GLU A 62 -15.11 24.41 28.04
N THR A 63 -14.69 25.27 27.10
CA THR A 63 -15.23 25.34 25.73
C THR A 63 -14.20 24.86 24.72
N VAL A 64 -14.53 23.82 23.96
CA VAL A 64 -13.73 23.34 22.84
C VAL A 64 -13.79 24.35 21.70
N ASN A 65 -12.67 25.01 21.39
CA ASN A 65 -12.60 25.96 20.27
C ASN A 65 -12.27 25.27 18.94
N ALA A 66 -11.65 24.08 19.00
CA ALA A 66 -11.46 23.15 17.90
C ALA A 66 -11.12 21.76 18.47
N ALA A 67 -11.59 20.70 17.81
CA ALA A 67 -11.18 19.33 18.07
C ALA A 67 -10.63 18.73 16.77
N GLY A 68 -9.48 18.07 16.84
CA GLY A 68 -8.88 17.38 15.71
C GLY A 68 -8.55 15.94 16.10
N LEU A 69 -9.07 14.98 15.34
CA LEU A 69 -8.74 13.56 15.47
C LEU A 69 -7.61 13.24 14.50
N ILE A 70 -6.45 12.84 15.01
CA ILE A 70 -5.35 12.30 14.20
C ILE A 70 -5.45 10.79 14.31
N VAL A 71 -5.92 10.13 13.25
CA VAL A 71 -5.94 8.67 13.16
C VAL A 71 -4.57 8.19 12.69
N GLY A 72 -3.77 7.67 13.62
CA GLY A 72 -2.57 6.90 13.31
C GLY A 72 -2.93 5.47 12.88
N THR A 73 -2.00 4.77 12.22
CA THR A 73 -2.15 3.49 11.50
C THR A 73 -2.45 2.25 12.36
N ALA A 74 -3.14 2.38 13.49
CA ALA A 74 -3.84 1.25 14.09
C ALA A 74 -5.29 1.33 13.59
N HIS A 75 -5.76 0.31 12.86
CA HIS A 75 -7.18 0.23 12.53
C HIS A 75 -7.98 0.29 13.84
N SER A 76 -9.01 1.12 13.85
CA SER A 76 -9.97 1.23 14.94
C SER A 76 -11.33 1.09 14.29
N GLU A 77 -12.03 0.00 14.60
CA GLU A 77 -13.40 -0.22 14.15
C GLU A 77 -14.32 0.76 14.87
N HIS A 78 -14.66 1.85 14.18
CA HIS A 78 -15.66 2.80 14.64
C HIS A 78 -17.01 2.44 14.02
N ASN A 79 -17.91 1.87 14.82
CA ASN A 79 -19.29 1.61 14.42
C ASN A 79 -20.20 2.71 14.97
N ASP A 80 -20.51 3.70 14.14
CA ASP A 80 -21.55 4.70 14.42
C ASP A 80 -22.66 4.56 13.37
N VAL A 81 -23.90 4.51 13.85
CA VAL A 81 -25.09 4.40 13.01
C VAL A 81 -25.85 5.70 13.15
N GLN A 82 -25.72 6.56 12.14
CA GLN A 82 -26.51 7.77 12.03
C GLN A 82 -27.57 7.60 10.95
N THR A 83 -28.82 7.80 11.31
CA THR A 83 -29.95 7.76 10.37
C THR A 83 -30.26 9.18 9.92
N ILE A 84 -30.01 9.47 8.65
CA ILE A 84 -30.42 10.71 8.01
C ILE A 84 -31.72 10.43 7.26
N ASP A 85 -32.77 11.19 7.57
CA ASP A 85 -34.04 11.11 6.85
C ASP A 85 -33.86 11.72 5.45
N SER A 86 -33.79 10.86 4.43
CA SER A 86 -33.60 11.24 3.03
C SER A 86 -34.73 12.12 2.47
N SER A 87 -35.89 12.16 3.13
CA SER A 87 -37.01 13.02 2.73
C SER A 87 -36.80 14.50 3.05
N LEU A 88 -35.81 14.82 3.89
CA LEU A 88 -35.44 16.19 4.26
C LEU A 88 -34.43 16.82 3.30
N VAL A 89 -33.86 16.04 2.37
CA VAL A 89 -32.88 16.48 1.37
C VAL A 89 -33.51 16.45 -0.01
N ALA A 90 -33.30 17.48 -0.82
CA ALA A 90 -33.85 17.54 -2.17
C ALA A 90 -33.39 16.33 -2.99
N ASN A 91 -34.33 15.63 -3.61
CA ASN A 91 -34.11 14.43 -4.45
C ASN A 91 -33.42 13.24 -3.76
N GLY A 92 -33.30 13.22 -2.42
CA GLY A 92 -32.62 12.14 -1.70
C GLY A 92 -31.09 12.16 -1.83
N GLU A 93 -30.51 13.23 -2.38
CA GLU A 93 -29.06 13.39 -2.59
C GLU A 93 -28.35 13.85 -1.31
N ILE A 94 -28.32 12.95 -0.31
CA ILE A 94 -27.75 13.23 1.02
C ILE A 94 -26.25 13.53 0.94
N TRP A 95 -25.55 12.97 -0.05
CA TRP A 95 -24.10 13.07 -0.16
C TRP A 95 -23.63 14.25 -1.01
N ASN A 96 -24.41 14.70 -1.98
CA ASN A 96 -23.97 15.82 -2.81
C ASN A 96 -24.16 17.17 -2.08
N SER A 97 -23.04 17.85 -1.79
CA SER A 97 -23.00 19.12 -1.06
C SER A 97 -23.84 20.23 -1.70
N ILE A 98 -24.07 20.15 -3.02
CA ILE A 98 -24.86 21.12 -3.78
C ILE A 98 -26.35 20.99 -3.47
N TYR A 99 -26.83 19.76 -3.25
CA TYR A 99 -28.27 19.46 -3.08
C TYR A 99 -28.70 19.32 -1.62
N ASN A 100 -27.76 19.02 -0.73
CA ASN A 100 -28.01 18.98 0.71
C ASN A 100 -27.73 20.31 1.44
N GLY A 101 -27.46 21.39 0.71
CA GLY A 101 -27.24 22.73 1.28
C GLY A 101 -25.91 22.90 2.02
N GLY A 102 -24.87 22.17 1.62
CA GLY A 102 -23.55 22.20 2.25
C GLY A 102 -23.45 21.35 3.52
N MET A 103 -24.43 20.48 3.75
CA MET A 103 -24.47 19.59 4.92
C MET A 103 -23.33 18.58 4.88
N THR A 104 -22.87 18.15 3.70
CA THR A 104 -21.65 17.34 3.55
C THR A 104 -20.51 18.18 2.98
N GLN A 105 -19.32 18.01 3.55
CA GLN A 105 -18.09 18.57 3.02
C GLN A 105 -17.04 17.47 2.83
N TYR A 106 -16.33 17.55 1.71
CA TYR A 106 -15.32 16.60 1.27
C TYR A 106 -13.98 17.31 1.11
N SER A 107 -12.87 16.62 1.41
CA SER A 107 -11.52 17.09 1.04
C SER A 107 -11.40 17.28 -0.47
N ALA A 108 -11.96 16.35 -1.25
CA ALA A 108 -12.21 16.46 -2.68
C ALA A 108 -13.46 15.63 -3.01
N SER A 109 -14.47 16.26 -3.63
CA SER A 109 -15.71 15.55 -3.99
C SER A 109 -15.51 14.52 -5.10
N SER A 110 -14.41 14.60 -5.85
CA SER A 110 -14.00 13.64 -6.88
C SER A 110 -13.56 12.29 -6.33
N ASP A 111 -13.28 12.20 -5.03
CA ASP A 111 -12.77 11.00 -4.38
C ASP A 111 -13.91 10.17 -3.80
N PHE A 112 -15.17 10.57 -4.04
CA PHE A 112 -16.34 9.95 -3.48
C PHE A 112 -17.49 9.84 -4.50
N THR A 113 -18.29 8.77 -4.39
CA THR A 113 -19.54 8.59 -5.16
C THR A 113 -20.68 9.47 -4.61
N VAL A 114 -20.49 10.79 -4.62
CA VAL A 114 -21.42 11.77 -4.01
C VAL A 114 -22.79 11.83 -4.68
N ASP A 115 -22.90 11.32 -5.91
CA ASP A 115 -24.14 11.28 -6.70
C ASP A 115 -24.89 9.94 -6.57
N GLU A 116 -24.36 8.97 -5.82
CA GLU A 116 -24.98 7.66 -5.60
C GLU A 116 -25.72 7.59 -4.26
N GLU A 117 -26.59 6.59 -4.08
CA GLU A 117 -27.32 6.36 -2.82
C GLU A 117 -26.37 6.01 -1.66
N SER A 118 -25.27 5.30 -1.98
CA SER A 118 -24.21 4.95 -1.03
C SER A 118 -22.91 5.70 -1.34
N LEU A 119 -22.26 6.20 -0.28
CA LEU A 119 -21.00 6.92 -0.38
C LEU A 119 -19.82 5.95 -0.30
N GLN A 120 -19.06 5.85 -1.39
CA GLN A 120 -17.86 5.02 -1.52
C GLN A 120 -16.68 5.90 -1.94
N LEU A 121 -15.47 5.51 -1.56
CA LEU A 121 -14.26 6.14 -2.07
C LEU A 121 -14.05 5.72 -3.53
N THR A 122 -13.92 6.69 -4.42
CA THR A 122 -13.55 6.43 -5.82
C THR A 122 -12.03 6.53 -5.93
N SER A 123 -11.36 5.38 -5.97
CA SER A 123 -9.97 5.31 -6.40
C SER A 123 -9.92 5.03 -7.90
N LEU A 124 -9.07 5.78 -8.62
CA LEU A 124 -8.68 5.46 -10.00
C LEU A 124 -7.55 4.42 -10.04
N GLY A 125 -7.30 3.76 -8.91
CA GLY A 125 -6.30 2.72 -8.75
C GLY A 125 -6.90 1.34 -8.52
N TYR A 126 -6.06 0.34 -8.69
CA TYR A 126 -6.34 -1.06 -8.40
C TYR A 126 -5.45 -1.51 -7.24
N GLY A 127 -6.00 -2.28 -6.30
CA GLY A 127 -5.28 -2.82 -5.16
C GLY A 127 -5.71 -4.26 -4.90
N ALA A 128 -4.73 -5.13 -4.63
CA ALA A 128 -4.94 -6.49 -4.15
C ALA A 128 -3.98 -6.74 -2.97
N ASP A 129 -4.56 -7.02 -1.81
CA ASP A 129 -3.84 -7.31 -0.57
C ASP A 129 -4.01 -8.77 -0.13
N PHE A 130 -4.82 -9.58 -0.83
CA PHE A 130 -4.90 -11.04 -0.68
C PHE A 130 -5.33 -11.59 0.69
N GLU A 131 -5.62 -10.75 1.67
CA GLU A 131 -5.90 -11.17 3.06
C GLU A 131 -7.25 -11.88 3.24
N SER A 132 -8.25 -11.48 2.46
CA SER A 132 -9.62 -11.97 2.61
C SER A 132 -10.01 -12.99 1.54
N SER A 133 -9.32 -12.95 0.39
CA SER A 133 -9.60 -13.79 -0.77
C SER A 133 -8.45 -13.75 -1.76
N ASN A 134 -8.52 -14.61 -2.77
CA ASN A 134 -7.63 -14.61 -3.93
C ASN A 134 -7.79 -13.38 -4.84
N ASP A 135 -8.70 -12.44 -4.54
CA ASP A 135 -9.00 -11.21 -5.31
C ASP A 135 -9.29 -11.46 -6.80
N GLY A 136 -9.80 -12.64 -7.15
CA GLY A 136 -10.06 -13.04 -8.54
C GLY A 136 -8.80 -13.39 -9.35
N TRP A 137 -7.63 -13.48 -8.70
CA TRP A 137 -6.41 -13.97 -9.32
C TRP A 137 -6.49 -15.47 -9.55
N THR A 138 -5.88 -15.91 -10.65
CA THR A 138 -5.96 -17.30 -11.11
C THR A 138 -4.59 -17.83 -11.50
N ALA A 139 -4.22 -18.96 -10.91
CA ALA A 139 -3.05 -19.71 -11.31
C ALA A 139 -3.29 -20.41 -12.66
N GLY A 140 -2.20 -20.63 -13.39
CA GLY A 140 -2.19 -21.41 -14.62
C GLY A 140 -2.42 -22.91 -14.38
N PRO A 141 -2.24 -23.75 -15.42
CA PRO A 141 -2.24 -25.19 -15.22
C PRO A 141 -1.05 -25.64 -14.36
N GLU A 142 -1.29 -26.61 -13.49
CA GLU A 142 -0.25 -27.28 -12.71
C GLU A 142 0.90 -27.79 -13.60
N GLN A 143 2.13 -27.52 -13.19
CA GLN A 143 3.34 -27.93 -13.90
C GLN A 143 3.97 -29.16 -13.24
N GLY A 144 4.65 -30.01 -14.01
CA GLY A 144 5.34 -31.20 -13.49
C GLY A 144 4.63 -32.52 -13.80
N LEU A 145 4.96 -33.56 -13.03
CA LEU A 145 4.42 -34.91 -13.22
C LEU A 145 3.83 -35.40 -11.89
N ALA A 146 2.54 -35.69 -11.90
CA ALA A 146 1.84 -36.21 -10.73
C ALA A 146 2.59 -37.42 -10.12
N PRO A 147 2.79 -37.47 -8.78
CA PRO A 147 2.18 -36.60 -7.77
C PRO A 147 2.93 -35.30 -7.48
N LEU A 148 4.06 -35.04 -8.15
CA LEU A 148 4.91 -33.87 -7.91
C LEU A 148 4.59 -32.79 -8.96
N THR A 149 3.61 -31.96 -8.63
CA THR A 149 3.24 -30.79 -9.42
C THR A 149 3.45 -29.52 -8.62
N ALA A 150 3.75 -28.42 -9.31
CA ALA A 150 3.89 -27.11 -8.70
C ALA A 150 3.26 -26.04 -9.58
N ASN A 151 2.66 -25.05 -8.92
CA ASN A 151 2.26 -23.78 -9.49
C ASN A 151 2.01 -22.77 -8.37
N TRP A 152 1.59 -21.57 -8.76
CA TRP A 152 1.12 -20.56 -7.84
C TRP A 152 -0.03 -21.06 -6.95
N ALA A 153 0.17 -20.94 -5.65
CA ALA A 153 -0.83 -21.14 -4.63
C ALA A 153 -1.04 -19.84 -3.84
N HIS A 154 -2.20 -19.71 -3.21
CA HIS A 154 -2.53 -18.64 -2.28
C HIS A 154 -2.64 -19.28 -0.91
N ASP A 155 -1.74 -18.92 -0.01
CA ASP A 155 -1.66 -19.51 1.32
C ASP A 155 -1.07 -18.50 2.31
N MET A 156 -1.18 -18.85 3.58
CA MET A 156 -0.67 -18.10 4.71
C MET A 156 0.83 -18.40 4.89
N GLY A 157 1.64 -17.35 5.03
CA GLY A 157 3.11 -17.43 5.06
C GLY A 157 3.72 -18.06 6.32
N ASP A 158 2.92 -18.72 7.16
CA ASP A 158 3.32 -19.27 8.47
C ASP A 158 4.06 -20.63 8.31
N ASN A 159 4.96 -20.69 7.32
CA ASN A 159 5.72 -21.87 6.93
C ASN A 159 7.23 -21.68 7.11
N ASN A 160 7.99 -22.77 7.02
CA ASN A 160 9.46 -22.72 7.14
C ASN A 160 10.16 -22.07 5.91
N VAL A 161 9.39 -21.59 4.93
CA VAL A 161 9.91 -21.01 3.68
C VAL A 161 10.02 -19.49 3.81
N LEU A 162 8.96 -18.84 4.28
CA LEU A 162 8.92 -17.40 4.56
C LEU A 162 9.13 -17.13 6.05
N THR A 163 10.39 -16.95 6.46
CA THR A 163 10.75 -16.80 7.89
C THR A 163 10.06 -15.66 8.66
N GLN A 164 9.51 -14.67 7.95
CA GLN A 164 8.74 -13.56 8.54
C GLN A 164 7.31 -13.47 8.02
N GLY A 165 6.83 -14.49 7.30
CA GLY A 165 5.52 -14.47 6.66
C GLY A 165 5.47 -13.68 5.36
N CYS A 166 4.24 -13.35 4.95
CA CYS A 166 3.93 -12.59 3.76
C CYS A 166 4.41 -11.13 3.86
N GLY A 167 4.48 -10.43 2.72
CA GLY A 167 5.07 -9.09 2.65
C GLY A 167 4.17 -8.00 3.22
N VAL A 168 2.87 -8.25 3.21
CA VAL A 168 1.78 -7.48 3.80
C VAL A 168 0.83 -8.51 4.42
N GLY A 169 0.37 -8.24 5.65
CA GLY A 169 -0.51 -9.13 6.41
C GLY A 169 -0.08 -10.60 6.41
N ASP A 170 -1.05 -11.51 6.29
CA ASP A 170 -0.88 -12.93 6.59
C ASP A 170 -0.91 -13.82 5.32
N TRP A 171 -1.58 -13.37 4.25
CA TRP A 171 -1.81 -14.17 3.05
C TRP A 171 -1.13 -13.59 1.81
N CYS A 172 -0.51 -14.45 1.01
CA CYS A 172 0.15 -14.03 -0.21
C CYS A 172 0.12 -15.13 -1.28
N TRP A 173 0.54 -14.76 -2.48
CA TRP A 173 0.74 -15.72 -3.56
C TRP A 173 2.20 -16.17 -3.62
N GLY A 174 2.40 -17.45 -3.88
CA GLY A 174 3.73 -18.05 -3.95
C GLY A 174 3.74 -19.31 -4.80
N THR A 175 4.89 -19.66 -5.35
CA THR A 175 5.02 -20.85 -6.22
C THR A 175 5.23 -22.17 -5.48
N ASP A 176 5.59 -22.14 -4.19
CA ASP A 176 5.75 -23.36 -3.37
C ASP A 176 5.70 -23.07 -1.86
N PHE A 177 4.57 -23.27 -1.19
CA PHE A 177 4.48 -23.06 0.27
C PHE A 177 4.85 -24.29 1.10
N GLU A 178 5.00 -25.46 0.47
CA GLU A 178 5.20 -26.71 1.18
C GLU A 178 6.69 -27.04 1.36
N ASN A 179 7.50 -26.67 0.36
CA ASN A 179 8.90 -27.00 0.30
C ASN A 179 9.77 -25.75 0.13
N PRO A 180 10.82 -25.56 0.96
CA PRO A 180 11.77 -24.45 0.77
C PRO A 180 12.61 -24.58 -0.51
N ASP A 181 12.47 -25.66 -1.27
CA ASP A 181 13.13 -25.86 -2.56
C ASP A 181 12.16 -26.38 -3.63
N TYR A 182 11.63 -25.49 -4.49
CA TYR A 182 10.72 -25.89 -5.57
C TYR A 182 11.39 -26.84 -6.58
N THR A 183 12.73 -26.83 -6.65
CA THR A 183 13.49 -27.71 -7.55
C THR A 183 13.48 -29.17 -7.09
N ALA A 184 13.10 -29.43 -5.83
CA ALA A 184 12.92 -30.78 -5.31
C ALA A 184 11.57 -31.38 -5.74
N ASN A 185 10.56 -30.53 -5.94
CA ASN A 185 9.23 -30.92 -6.39
C ASN A 185 9.16 -31.00 -7.92
N LEU A 186 9.83 -30.10 -8.64
CA LEU A 186 9.86 -30.14 -10.10
C LEU A 186 11.03 -31.01 -10.60
N PRO A 187 10.77 -32.05 -11.43
CA PRO A 187 11.85 -32.82 -12.04
C PRO A 187 12.72 -31.94 -12.94
N ASP A 188 13.85 -32.46 -13.43
CA ASP A 188 14.66 -31.70 -14.38
C ASP A 188 13.88 -31.52 -15.70
N GLY A 189 13.57 -30.28 -16.06
CA GLY A 189 12.68 -29.96 -17.17
C GLY A 189 12.46 -28.46 -17.33
N GLU A 190 11.59 -28.12 -18.28
CA GLU A 190 11.16 -26.75 -18.56
C GLU A 190 9.71 -26.62 -18.10
N PHE A 191 9.44 -25.67 -17.20
CA PHE A 191 8.13 -25.45 -16.62
C PHE A 191 7.82 -23.97 -16.50
N GLU A 192 6.53 -23.65 -16.64
CA GLU A 192 6.05 -22.27 -16.72
C GLU A 192 4.93 -22.09 -15.70
N MET A 193 5.25 -21.43 -14.59
CA MET A 193 4.28 -21.14 -13.54
C MET A 193 3.75 -19.73 -13.73
N THR A 194 2.49 -19.63 -14.12
CA THR A 194 1.84 -18.34 -14.42
C THR A 194 0.76 -18.01 -13.41
N LEU A 195 0.69 -16.76 -12.99
CA LEU A 195 -0.39 -16.22 -12.17
C LEU A 195 -0.98 -15.00 -12.87
N THR A 196 -2.29 -15.02 -13.12
CA THR A 196 -2.99 -13.96 -13.86
C THR A 196 -3.93 -13.20 -12.93
N SER A 197 -3.84 -11.87 -12.94
CA SER A 197 -4.74 -10.99 -12.20
C SER A 197 -6.14 -10.93 -12.83
N PRO A 198 -7.18 -10.50 -12.09
CA PRO A 198 -8.40 -10.00 -12.72
C PRO A 198 -8.08 -8.81 -13.62
N SER A 199 -9.02 -8.45 -14.49
CA SER A 199 -8.87 -7.29 -15.34
C SER A 199 -9.21 -5.99 -14.61
N PHE A 200 -8.41 -4.96 -14.83
CA PHE A 200 -8.64 -3.61 -14.31
C PHE A 200 -8.26 -2.55 -15.34
N PHE A 201 -8.76 -1.33 -15.17
CA PHE A 201 -8.51 -0.24 -16.11
C PHE A 201 -7.30 0.59 -15.67
N VAL A 202 -6.35 0.84 -16.57
CA VAL A 202 -5.20 1.72 -16.29
C VAL A 202 -5.55 3.14 -16.71
N HIS A 203 -5.72 4.02 -15.73
CA HIS A 203 -6.05 5.41 -15.99
C HIS A 203 -4.85 6.20 -16.55
N PRO A 204 -5.02 7.00 -17.62
CA PRO A 204 -3.95 7.88 -18.11
C PRO A 204 -3.42 8.80 -17.02
N GLY A 205 -2.10 8.82 -16.83
CA GLY A 205 -1.44 9.59 -15.78
C GLY A 205 -1.41 8.93 -14.39
N LYS A 206 -1.95 7.71 -14.26
CA LYS A 206 -1.99 6.90 -13.02
C LYS A 206 -1.58 5.46 -13.34
N ALA A 207 -0.40 5.32 -13.93
CA ALA A 207 0.09 4.05 -14.47
C ALA A 207 1.24 3.44 -13.67
N ASP A 208 1.61 4.06 -12.55
CA ASP A 208 2.62 3.52 -11.65
C ASP A 208 2.06 2.27 -10.96
N MET A 209 2.81 1.17 -11.04
CA MET A 209 2.45 -0.10 -10.42
C MET A 209 3.55 -0.53 -9.46
N SER A 210 3.16 -0.91 -8.24
CA SER A 210 4.05 -1.46 -7.22
C SER A 210 3.53 -2.79 -6.69
N PHE A 211 4.44 -3.66 -6.27
CA PHE A 211 4.11 -4.87 -5.51
C PHE A 211 5.28 -5.31 -4.63
N ARG A 212 4.98 -6.05 -3.57
CA ARG A 212 5.99 -6.71 -2.75
C ARG A 212 6.41 -8.00 -3.42
N SER A 213 7.71 -8.25 -3.48
CA SER A 213 8.25 -9.47 -4.05
C SER A 213 9.35 -10.07 -3.17
N PHE A 214 9.26 -11.39 -2.98
CA PHE A 214 10.32 -12.21 -2.44
C PHE A 214 10.64 -13.32 -3.45
N HIS A 215 11.91 -13.54 -3.75
CA HIS A 215 12.30 -14.62 -4.68
C HIS A 215 13.63 -15.27 -4.30
N SER A 216 13.73 -16.55 -4.60
CA SER A 216 14.95 -17.35 -4.56
C SER A 216 14.88 -18.40 -5.67
N LEU A 217 15.57 -18.14 -6.77
CA LEU A 217 15.49 -18.88 -8.03
C LEU A 217 16.81 -19.62 -8.31
N PHE A 218 16.72 -20.76 -8.98
CA PHE A 218 17.88 -21.60 -9.27
C PHE A 218 18.94 -20.88 -10.11
N TYR A 219 20.18 -20.95 -9.62
CA TYR A 219 21.36 -20.47 -10.33
C TYR A 219 22.57 -21.35 -10.04
N ARG A 220 23.51 -21.42 -10.98
CA ARG A 220 24.68 -22.30 -10.93
C ARG A 220 25.99 -21.52 -10.99
N ALA A 221 27.04 -22.13 -10.44
CA ALA A 221 28.40 -21.60 -10.52
C ALA A 221 28.95 -21.74 -11.96
N ALA A 222 29.55 -20.66 -12.45
CA ALA A 222 30.33 -20.60 -13.69
C ALA A 222 31.85 -20.53 -13.42
N GLY A 223 32.24 -20.13 -12.22
CA GLY A 223 33.61 -19.92 -11.79
C GLY A 223 33.67 -19.41 -10.35
N THR A 224 34.82 -18.87 -9.94
CA THR A 224 34.94 -18.23 -8.62
C THR A 224 34.17 -16.92 -8.61
N ASN A 225 33.10 -16.83 -7.81
CA ASN A 225 32.21 -15.66 -7.72
C ASN A 225 31.61 -15.25 -9.09
N GLN A 226 31.36 -16.24 -9.95
CA GLN A 226 30.73 -16.05 -11.25
C GLN A 226 29.60 -17.05 -11.41
N TYR A 227 28.45 -16.58 -11.90
CA TYR A 227 27.22 -17.36 -11.90
C TYR A 227 26.50 -17.33 -13.26
N TYR A 228 25.71 -18.36 -13.52
CA TYR A 228 24.66 -18.32 -14.53
C TYR A 228 23.32 -18.46 -13.81
N TYR A 229 22.43 -17.51 -14.03
CA TYR A 229 21.09 -17.53 -13.47
C TYR A 229 20.19 -18.24 -14.47
N ASP A 230 19.93 -19.53 -14.26
CA ASP A 230 19.22 -20.36 -15.24
C ASP A 230 17.69 -20.14 -15.16
N ASP A 231 17.15 -19.98 -13.94
CA ASP A 231 15.74 -19.70 -13.73
C ASP A 231 15.50 -18.20 -13.57
N CYS A 232 14.28 -17.77 -13.91
CA CYS A 232 13.92 -16.35 -13.87
C CYS A 232 12.44 -16.12 -13.69
N ALA A 233 12.13 -14.90 -13.24
CA ALA A 233 10.78 -14.42 -13.08
C ALA A 233 10.61 -13.00 -13.63
N TYR A 234 9.45 -12.76 -14.24
CA TYR A 234 9.10 -11.47 -14.81
C TYR A 234 7.60 -11.25 -14.89
N VAL A 235 7.20 -10.02 -15.18
CA VAL A 235 5.79 -9.63 -15.33
C VAL A 235 5.52 -9.31 -16.80
N ALA A 236 4.35 -9.73 -17.27
CA ALA A 236 3.83 -9.39 -18.59
C ALA A 236 2.41 -8.85 -18.47
N VAL A 237 1.99 -8.07 -19.47
CA VAL A 237 0.70 -7.38 -19.48
C VAL A 237 -0.09 -7.78 -20.72
N LYS A 238 -1.35 -8.16 -20.53
CA LYS A 238 -2.33 -8.36 -21.61
C LYS A 238 -3.21 -7.13 -21.70
N ASN A 239 -3.37 -6.57 -22.90
CA ASN A 239 -4.22 -5.39 -23.13
C ASN A 239 -5.58 -5.78 -23.72
N SER A 240 -6.63 -5.08 -23.31
CA SER A 240 -7.96 -5.15 -23.90
C SER A 240 -8.61 -3.76 -24.00
N THR A 241 -9.31 -3.51 -25.10
CA THR A 241 -10.08 -2.25 -25.30
C THR A 241 -11.52 -2.36 -24.83
N ASN A 242 -12.05 -3.58 -24.64
CA ASN A 242 -13.45 -3.83 -24.31
C ASN A 242 -13.63 -4.70 -23.05
N ASN A 243 -12.53 -5.00 -22.34
CA ASN A 243 -12.51 -5.86 -21.15
C ASN A 243 -12.99 -7.30 -21.41
N VAL A 244 -12.89 -7.77 -22.66
CA VAL A 244 -13.32 -9.12 -23.07
C VAL A 244 -12.25 -9.76 -23.96
N ASP A 245 -11.84 -9.05 -25.01
CA ASP A 245 -10.84 -9.53 -25.96
C ASP A 245 -9.46 -9.06 -25.51
N PHE A 246 -8.70 -9.97 -24.90
CA PHE A 246 -7.33 -9.71 -24.45
C PHE A 246 -6.31 -10.10 -25.53
N GLN A 247 -5.38 -9.18 -25.78
CA GLN A 247 -4.22 -9.41 -26.63
C GLN A 247 -3.22 -10.35 -25.96
N ASN A 248 -2.25 -10.83 -26.73
CA ASN A 248 -1.14 -11.62 -26.21
C ASN A 248 -0.38 -10.85 -25.11
N ALA A 249 0.13 -11.58 -24.12
CA ALA A 249 0.94 -10.99 -23.06
C ALA A 249 2.24 -10.44 -23.64
N VAL A 250 2.63 -9.25 -23.18
CA VAL A 250 3.88 -8.57 -23.54
C VAL A 250 4.64 -8.22 -22.28
N PHE A 251 5.95 -8.48 -22.26
CA PHE A 251 6.84 -8.17 -21.15
C PHE A 251 6.72 -6.70 -20.72
N ALA A 252 6.58 -6.48 -19.42
CA ALA A 252 6.63 -5.17 -18.80
C ALA A 252 7.95 -5.03 -18.03
N PRO A 253 8.83 -4.10 -18.43
CA PRO A 253 10.12 -3.94 -17.78
C PRO A 253 9.96 -3.38 -16.37
N PHE A 254 10.76 -3.88 -15.45
CA PHE A 254 10.85 -3.32 -14.10
C PHE A 254 11.52 -1.94 -14.12
N ASP A 255 10.98 -1.00 -13.35
CA ASP A 255 11.66 0.26 -13.06
C ASP A 255 12.68 0.04 -11.94
N ILE A 256 13.91 -0.26 -12.34
CA ILE A 256 15.04 -0.48 -11.43
C ILE A 256 15.37 0.77 -10.62
N GLY A 257 15.07 1.97 -11.14
CA GLY A 257 15.36 3.23 -10.46
C GLY A 257 14.41 3.51 -9.30
N SER A 258 13.17 3.04 -9.41
CA SER A 258 12.12 3.25 -8.40
C SER A 258 11.94 2.04 -7.47
N THR A 259 12.42 0.86 -7.87
CA THR A 259 12.42 -0.37 -7.06
C THR A 259 13.35 -0.24 -5.84
N THR A 260 12.93 -0.79 -4.69
CA THR A 260 13.73 -0.80 -3.45
C THR A 260 13.86 -2.21 -2.87
N GLY A 261 14.98 -2.49 -2.20
CA GLY A 261 15.31 -3.79 -1.60
C GLY A 261 16.24 -4.66 -2.46
N ILE A 262 16.12 -4.58 -3.79
CA ILE A 262 17.01 -5.21 -4.78
C ILE A 262 17.53 -4.18 -5.79
N SER A 263 18.57 -4.54 -6.53
CA SER A 263 19.19 -3.67 -7.54
C SER A 263 19.83 -4.45 -8.68
N SER A 264 20.33 -3.73 -9.69
CA SER A 264 21.07 -4.33 -10.81
C SER A 264 22.30 -5.12 -10.32
N GLY A 265 22.30 -6.42 -10.58
CA GLY A 265 23.34 -7.36 -10.13
C GLY A 265 23.10 -7.97 -8.74
N ASP A 266 22.01 -7.60 -8.06
CA ASP A 266 21.64 -8.06 -6.73
C ASP A 266 20.11 -8.25 -6.67
N GLY A 267 19.63 -9.41 -7.12
CA GLY A 267 18.21 -9.76 -7.30
C GLY A 267 17.66 -9.44 -8.70
N PHE A 268 18.19 -8.42 -9.38
CA PHE A 268 17.94 -8.20 -10.82
C PHE A 268 19.14 -8.58 -11.66
N HIS A 269 18.91 -9.39 -12.70
CA HIS A 269 19.96 -9.77 -13.65
C HIS A 269 19.52 -9.58 -15.09
N GLN A 270 20.46 -9.15 -15.92
CA GLN A 270 20.19 -8.95 -17.34
C GLN A 270 20.16 -10.28 -18.08
N LEU A 271 19.29 -10.38 -19.08
CA LEU A 271 19.41 -11.40 -20.11
C LEU A 271 20.64 -11.15 -20.98
N GLY A 272 21.44 -12.18 -21.19
CA GLY A 272 22.65 -12.09 -22.03
C GLY A 272 23.40 -13.41 -22.14
N THR A 273 24.62 -13.37 -22.65
CA THR A 273 25.46 -14.56 -22.88
C THR A 273 26.70 -14.60 -21.99
N SER A 274 26.91 -13.56 -21.18
CA SER A 274 28.07 -13.44 -20.30
C SER A 274 27.83 -14.12 -18.96
N THR A 275 28.89 -14.32 -18.18
CA THR A 275 28.75 -14.67 -16.75
C THR A 275 28.05 -13.54 -15.99
N ASN A 276 27.39 -13.90 -14.89
CA ASN A 276 26.55 -13.02 -14.05
C ASN A 276 25.33 -12.46 -14.78
N GLN A 277 24.85 -13.19 -15.78
CA GLN A 277 23.64 -12.88 -16.55
C GLN A 277 22.74 -14.11 -16.59
N VAL A 278 21.48 -13.85 -16.92
CA VAL A 278 20.52 -14.89 -17.28
C VAL A 278 20.81 -15.28 -18.73
N PRO A 279 21.14 -16.56 -19.05
CA PRO A 279 21.46 -16.96 -20.41
C PRO A 279 20.30 -16.63 -21.37
N SER A 280 20.58 -16.01 -22.51
CA SER A 280 19.55 -15.49 -23.45
C SER A 280 18.60 -16.54 -24.07
N GLY A 281 18.86 -17.83 -23.84
CA GLY A 281 17.95 -18.92 -24.20
C GLY A 281 16.98 -19.31 -23.08
N ARG A 282 17.04 -18.61 -21.95
CA ARG A 282 16.17 -18.73 -20.76
C ARG A 282 15.23 -17.53 -20.72
N CYS A 283 14.11 -17.60 -20.01
CA CYS A 283 13.10 -16.52 -19.93
C CYS A 283 12.43 -16.23 -21.27
N ASN A 284 12.12 -17.27 -22.04
CA ASN A 284 11.70 -17.16 -23.43
C ASN A 284 10.27 -17.66 -23.69
N HIS A 285 9.48 -17.94 -22.64
CA HIS A 285 8.11 -18.44 -22.75
C HIS A 285 7.25 -17.59 -23.71
N LEU A 286 7.36 -16.26 -23.61
CA LEU A 286 6.62 -15.33 -24.46
C LEU A 286 7.27 -15.08 -25.84
N GLY A 287 8.39 -15.74 -26.15
CA GLY A 287 9.14 -15.56 -27.39
C GLY A 287 9.52 -14.11 -27.66
N SER A 288 9.11 -13.58 -28.82
CA SER A 288 9.37 -12.18 -29.20
C SER A 288 8.65 -11.14 -28.34
N ASN A 289 7.64 -11.54 -27.57
CA ASN A 289 6.93 -10.66 -26.65
C ASN A 289 7.50 -10.73 -25.23
N GLY A 290 8.48 -11.60 -24.98
CA GLY A 290 9.14 -11.75 -23.68
C GLY A 290 10.34 -10.82 -23.50
N PRO A 291 11.02 -10.94 -22.35
CA PRO A 291 12.30 -10.27 -22.11
C PRO A 291 13.31 -10.56 -23.23
N GLN A 292 14.03 -9.54 -23.67
CA GLN A 292 15.07 -9.62 -24.68
C GLN A 292 16.46 -9.40 -24.08
N ALA A 293 17.51 -9.65 -24.86
CA ALA A 293 18.89 -9.42 -24.41
C ALA A 293 19.09 -7.97 -23.95
N GLY A 294 19.60 -7.80 -22.73
CA GLY A 294 19.77 -6.51 -22.06
C GLY A 294 18.65 -6.15 -21.08
N ASP A 295 17.48 -6.77 -21.19
CA ASP A 295 16.37 -6.57 -20.26
C ASP A 295 16.69 -7.21 -18.91
N TYR A 296 16.18 -6.61 -17.85
CA TYR A 296 16.34 -7.09 -16.49
C TYR A 296 15.14 -7.92 -16.06
N VAL A 297 15.42 -9.07 -15.45
CA VAL A 297 14.44 -9.97 -14.86
C VAL A 297 14.86 -10.31 -13.42
N LEU A 298 13.92 -10.85 -12.64
CA LEU A 298 14.22 -11.40 -11.32
C LEU A 298 14.95 -12.73 -11.52
N ALA A 299 16.05 -12.92 -10.80
CA ALA A 299 16.94 -14.06 -10.95
C ALA A 299 17.81 -14.22 -9.71
N GLY A 300 18.24 -15.45 -9.42
CA GLY A 300 19.03 -15.74 -8.23
C GLY A 300 18.25 -15.45 -6.95
N ASN A 301 18.93 -14.90 -5.93
CA ASN A 301 18.33 -14.61 -4.64
C ASN A 301 17.97 -13.12 -4.50
N GLY A 302 16.72 -12.84 -4.14
CA GLY A 302 16.20 -11.51 -3.88
C GLY A 302 16.46 -11.01 -2.47
N THR A 303 16.99 -11.84 -1.57
CA THR A 303 17.34 -11.46 -0.19
C THR A 303 18.72 -10.81 -0.18
N THR A 304 18.74 -9.51 0.05
CA THR A 304 19.94 -8.68 0.08
C THR A 304 20.16 -8.15 1.49
N SER A 305 21.31 -7.50 1.71
CA SER A 305 21.55 -6.76 2.96
C SER A 305 20.56 -5.59 3.18
N SER A 306 19.87 -5.12 2.14
CA SER A 306 18.96 -3.97 2.19
C SER A 306 17.53 -4.33 2.56
N ASN A 307 17.12 -5.59 2.41
CA ASN A 307 15.78 -6.08 2.73
C ASN A 307 15.78 -7.23 3.77
N SER A 308 16.94 -7.56 4.32
CA SER A 308 17.09 -8.50 5.44
C SER A 308 16.51 -7.90 6.74
N PRO A 309 15.91 -8.72 7.64
CA PRO A 309 15.76 -10.18 7.58
C PRO A 309 14.56 -10.70 6.76
N GLY A 310 13.62 -9.85 6.34
CA GLY A 310 12.38 -10.29 5.69
C GLY A 310 12.51 -10.72 4.23
N GLY A 311 13.53 -10.24 3.51
CA GLY A 311 13.78 -10.57 2.09
C GLY A 311 12.81 -9.95 1.08
N TRP A 312 11.71 -9.35 1.55
CA TRP A 312 10.70 -8.70 0.71
C TRP A 312 11.19 -7.35 0.15
N SER A 313 11.09 -7.20 -1.17
CA SER A 313 11.43 -5.99 -1.92
C SER A 313 10.19 -5.31 -2.45
N ASN A 314 10.23 -4.01 -2.70
CA ASN A 314 9.15 -3.28 -3.37
C ASN A 314 9.53 -3.04 -4.83
N ILE A 315 8.89 -3.76 -5.74
CA ILE A 315 9.15 -3.73 -7.19
C ILE A 315 8.21 -2.73 -7.84
N GLU A 316 8.76 -1.89 -8.72
CA GLU A 316 8.02 -0.88 -9.48
C GLU A 316 7.99 -1.23 -10.97
N ILE A 317 6.86 -0.96 -11.62
CA ILE A 317 6.64 -1.13 -13.07
C ILE A 317 5.88 0.11 -13.58
N ASP A 318 6.31 0.63 -14.74
CA ASP A 318 5.56 1.69 -15.44
C ASP A 318 4.59 1.08 -16.47
N LEU A 319 3.29 1.22 -16.22
CA LEU A 319 2.23 0.79 -17.14
C LEU A 319 1.78 1.89 -18.11
N SER A 320 2.51 3.00 -18.24
CA SER A 320 2.13 4.16 -19.06
C SER A 320 1.81 3.78 -20.51
N GLN A 321 2.55 2.80 -21.07
CA GLN A 321 2.35 2.26 -22.42
C GLN A 321 1.03 1.48 -22.57
N HIS A 322 0.42 1.08 -21.45
CA HIS A 322 -0.83 0.33 -21.37
C HIS A 322 -2.01 1.20 -20.92
N SER A 323 -1.79 2.51 -20.70
CA SER A 323 -2.82 3.43 -20.22
C SER A 323 -3.99 3.62 -21.20
N GLY A 324 -5.18 3.90 -20.64
CA GLY A 324 -6.42 4.06 -21.39
C GLY A 324 -7.02 2.74 -21.88
N ARG A 325 -6.59 1.61 -21.32
CA ARG A 325 -7.06 0.25 -21.67
C ARG A 325 -7.28 -0.58 -20.41
N PHE A 326 -8.07 -1.65 -20.56
CA PHE A 326 -8.13 -2.70 -19.57
C PHE A 326 -6.89 -3.58 -19.69
N VAL A 327 -6.31 -3.95 -18.56
CA VAL A 327 -5.13 -4.80 -18.51
C VAL A 327 -5.35 -6.00 -17.59
N GLN A 328 -4.63 -7.07 -17.88
CA GLN A 328 -4.38 -8.16 -16.94
C GLN A 328 -2.88 -8.29 -16.75
N LEU A 329 -2.45 -8.42 -15.51
CA LEU A 329 -1.07 -8.72 -15.15
C LEU A 329 -0.88 -10.23 -15.19
N VAL A 330 0.26 -10.66 -15.70
CA VAL A 330 0.67 -12.05 -15.75
C VAL A 330 2.06 -12.16 -15.14
N PHE A 331 2.14 -12.77 -13.98
CA PHE A 331 3.38 -13.08 -13.28
C PHE A 331 3.86 -14.44 -13.76
N ILE A 332 5.08 -14.49 -14.29
CA ILE A 332 5.64 -15.68 -14.96
C ILE A 332 6.94 -16.06 -14.26
N HIS A 333 6.97 -17.27 -13.71
CA HIS A 333 8.19 -17.90 -13.22
C HIS A 333 8.53 -19.05 -14.18
N GLU A 334 9.68 -18.94 -14.85
CA GLU A 334 10.20 -19.96 -15.75
C GLU A 334 11.28 -20.78 -15.06
N VAL A 335 11.00 -22.08 -14.93
CA VAL A 335 11.96 -23.09 -14.48
C VAL A 335 12.59 -23.73 -15.69
N ASN A 336 13.90 -23.74 -15.72
CA ASN A 336 14.68 -24.15 -16.86
C ASN A 336 15.41 -25.47 -16.62
N PRO A 337 15.71 -26.26 -17.67
CA PRO A 337 16.47 -27.49 -17.52
C PRO A 337 17.82 -27.24 -16.86
N ARG A 338 18.01 -27.86 -15.70
CA ARG A 338 19.21 -27.80 -14.85
C ARG A 338 20.35 -28.61 -15.46
N GLN A 339 20.03 -29.63 -16.28
CA GLN A 339 21.01 -30.46 -17.00
C GLN A 339 22.05 -31.12 -16.07
N GLY A 340 21.61 -31.54 -14.88
CA GLY A 340 22.47 -32.14 -13.85
C GLY A 340 23.40 -31.15 -13.13
N ASN A 341 23.25 -29.84 -13.34
CA ASN A 341 23.96 -28.84 -12.54
C ASN A 341 23.38 -28.75 -11.13
N PHE A 342 24.24 -28.48 -10.16
CA PHE A 342 23.84 -28.23 -8.77
C PHE A 342 23.64 -26.74 -8.53
N PRO A 343 22.66 -26.36 -7.70
CA PRO A 343 22.46 -24.96 -7.35
C PRO A 343 23.61 -24.47 -6.46
N VAL A 344 23.90 -23.18 -6.53
CA VAL A 344 24.85 -22.52 -5.62
C VAL A 344 24.28 -22.45 -4.21
N GLU A 345 22.99 -22.15 -4.09
CA GLU A 345 22.26 -22.13 -2.84
C GLU A 345 21.40 -23.38 -2.68
N MET A 346 21.41 -23.93 -1.48
CA MET A 346 20.50 -25.01 -1.10
C MET A 346 19.25 -24.31 -0.55
N MET A 347 18.06 -24.57 -1.11
CA MET A 347 16.75 -23.93 -0.82
C MET A 347 16.36 -22.77 -1.76
N ASN A 348 15.97 -23.13 -2.99
CA ASN A 348 15.35 -22.19 -3.93
C ASN A 348 13.84 -22.13 -3.63
N ALA A 349 13.40 -21.16 -2.84
CA ALA A 349 12.01 -21.04 -2.39
C ALA A 349 11.00 -20.72 -3.50
N GLY A 350 11.47 -20.21 -4.65
CA GLY A 350 10.63 -19.83 -5.78
C GLY A 350 10.32 -18.35 -5.77
N TRP A 351 9.10 -17.97 -6.17
CA TRP A 351 8.68 -16.57 -6.26
C TRP A 351 7.37 -16.32 -5.54
N TYR A 352 7.32 -15.22 -4.81
CA TYR A 352 6.19 -14.79 -4.00
C TYR A 352 5.89 -13.32 -4.26
N ILE A 353 4.60 -13.00 -4.27
CA ILE A 353 4.10 -11.66 -4.49
C ILE A 353 3.01 -11.29 -3.50
N ASP A 354 2.94 -10.01 -3.22
CA ASP A 354 2.00 -9.47 -2.25
C ASP A 354 1.75 -7.98 -2.48
N GLY A 355 0.66 -7.44 -1.94
CA GLY A 355 0.36 -6.00 -1.88
C GLY A 355 0.45 -5.29 -3.23
N VAL A 356 -0.21 -5.82 -4.25
CA VAL A 356 -0.20 -5.28 -5.62
C VAL A 356 -1.02 -4.01 -5.67
N ARG A 357 -0.44 -2.92 -6.20
CA ARG A 357 -1.08 -1.61 -6.30
C ARG A 357 -0.80 -1.01 -7.67
N VAL A 358 -1.81 -0.42 -8.28
CA VAL A 358 -1.69 0.32 -9.54
C VAL A 358 -2.41 1.64 -9.42
N GLY A 359 -1.80 2.72 -9.89
CA GLY A 359 -2.40 4.05 -9.92
C GLY A 359 -2.42 4.71 -8.55
N ASP A 360 -3.40 5.58 -8.32
CA ASP A 360 -3.49 6.27 -7.04
C ASP A 360 -3.84 5.27 -5.93
N PRO A 361 -3.08 5.24 -4.83
CA PRO A 361 -3.54 4.54 -3.66
C PRO A 361 -4.90 5.12 -3.26
N PRO A 362 -5.87 4.28 -2.85
CA PRO A 362 -7.10 4.81 -2.26
C PRO A 362 -6.70 5.81 -1.16
N PRO A 363 -7.29 7.01 -1.11
CA PRO A 363 -6.88 8.03 -0.16
C PRO A 363 -6.98 7.44 1.26
N CYS A 364 -5.83 7.35 1.95
CA CYS A 364 -5.74 6.71 3.27
C CYS A 364 -6.55 7.42 4.35
N SER A 365 -7.08 8.61 4.06
CA SER A 365 -8.12 9.28 4.82
C SER A 365 -8.72 10.39 3.96
N GLY A 366 -10.02 10.61 4.11
CA GLY A 366 -10.70 11.82 3.66
C GLY A 366 -11.53 12.34 4.83
N PRO A 367 -11.20 13.50 5.43
CA PRO A 367 -12.05 14.07 6.46
C PRO A 367 -13.42 14.38 5.86
N ARG A 368 -14.46 13.85 6.49
CA ARG A 368 -15.86 14.22 6.22
C ARG A 368 -16.36 15.07 7.37
N TYR A 369 -16.96 16.21 7.04
CA TYR A 369 -17.67 17.04 8.01
C TYR A 369 -19.15 17.05 7.66
N ILE A 370 -20.00 16.73 8.63
CA ILE A 370 -21.44 16.99 8.57
C ILE A 370 -21.71 18.22 9.44
N GLU A 371 -21.99 19.36 8.82
CA GLU A 371 -22.20 20.60 9.55
C GLU A 371 -23.67 20.74 9.94
N PHE A 372 -24.00 20.51 11.22
CA PHE A 372 -25.33 20.81 11.75
C PHE A 372 -25.40 22.27 12.23
N LEU A 373 -26.17 23.09 11.53
CA LEU A 373 -26.64 24.37 12.07
C LEU A 373 -27.64 24.09 13.20
N CYS A 374 -27.18 24.10 14.44
CA CYS A 374 -28.06 24.03 15.61
C CYS A 374 -28.81 25.36 15.75
N SER A 375 -30.02 25.43 15.20
CA SER A 375 -31.00 26.48 15.52
C SER A 375 -31.46 26.28 16.97
N THR A 376 -31.01 27.16 17.87
CA THR A 376 -31.42 27.18 19.27
C THR A 376 -32.93 27.38 19.41
N SER A 377 -33.64 26.37 19.94
CA SER A 377 -34.97 26.54 20.52
C SER A 377 -35.10 25.77 21.83
N LEU A 378 -35.62 26.48 22.83
CA LEU A 378 -35.73 26.17 24.24
C LEU A 378 -36.53 24.89 24.59
N ARG A 379 -35.96 24.16 25.58
CA ARG A 379 -36.57 23.37 26.68
C ARG A 379 -36.92 21.89 26.50
N PRO A 380 -36.79 21.10 27.60
CA PRO A 380 -36.61 19.65 27.55
C PRO A 380 -37.86 18.87 28.00
N ALA A 381 -38.05 17.66 27.47
CA ALA A 381 -38.84 16.64 28.13
C ALA A 381 -38.36 15.23 27.73
N TRP A 382 -37.85 14.52 28.74
CA TRP A 382 -37.56 13.09 28.73
C TRP A 382 -38.85 12.25 28.66
N VAL A 383 -38.87 11.21 27.82
CA VAL A 383 -39.51 9.90 28.12
C VAL A 383 -38.79 8.80 27.31
N PRO A 384 -38.31 7.70 27.91
CA PRO A 384 -37.81 6.54 27.18
C PRO A 384 -38.97 5.61 26.80
N ARG A 385 -39.01 5.11 25.55
CA ARG A 385 -39.90 4.01 25.18
C ARG A 385 -39.21 3.02 24.25
N TRP A 386 -39.29 1.76 24.66
CA TRP A 386 -38.76 0.60 23.98
C TRP A 386 -39.52 0.26 22.69
N LEU A 387 -38.79 -0.43 21.80
CA LEU A 387 -39.17 -1.62 21.03
C LEU A 387 -39.60 -1.49 19.54
N ARG A 388 -38.90 -2.33 18.75
CA ARG A 388 -39.29 -3.11 17.55
C ARG A 388 -39.88 -2.38 16.35
N PHE A 389 -39.26 -2.64 15.19
CA PHE A 389 -40.05 -2.97 14.00
C PHE A 389 -39.48 -4.19 13.25
N ALA A 390 -40.41 -5.05 12.84
CA ALA A 390 -40.26 -6.07 11.84
C ALA A 390 -41.21 -5.72 10.68
N GLN A 391 -40.80 -6.11 9.47
CA GLN A 391 -41.57 -6.29 8.22
C GLN A 391 -42.05 -4.99 7.54
N SER A 392 -42.00 -4.84 6.21
CA SER A 392 -42.11 -5.84 5.13
C SER A 392 -41.04 -5.73 4.04
#